data_AF-L8WKJ3-F1
#
_entry.id   AF-L8WKJ3-F1
#
_cell.length_a   1.000
_cell.length_b   1.000
_cell.length_c   1.000
_cell.angle_alpha   90.00
_cell.angle_beta   90.00
_cell.angle_gamma   90.00
#
_symmetry.space_group_name_H-M   'P 1'
#
loop_
_entity.id
_entity.type
_entity.pdbx_description
1 polymer ?
#
loop_
_entity_poly.entity_id
_entity_poly.type
_entity_poly.pdbx_seq_one_letter_code
_entity_poly.pdbx_strand_id
1 'polypeptide(L)'
;MKSRFSCWADVQYTRSHRLDVALVRNLNIALVFLPAADIPRFVGEGNVDLGITGQDVILEAEMEGHTTQLLKLGFGKCKLQVQVPEKGEFNQLESLVGRRIVTSFEVLARKYFEKLDQEHGLQAGQKTNIEYVGGSVEAAFDLVESGDTMRAAGLHAIATLLESEAVLITSSKPKHPHFLPLQNQITQRIAGVLASQKFVVCQYNVRREKLAEATKVTPGRRAATVSPLEDGEWVAVSSMVEATRAADVMDQLVNIGAEDVLIINALKSLGYEITFLLLVSFSPTRRLEECYTMVTWKRKLFVSSAPPPSSPCPLSPSTLPSLLPSLKFNMKWSALVATAVAPLVALAQDIVYDAIHNATSIQGTWSSGSQHVRTGPVSIFSHTNDGFWEQALYRFEGNASYPQCIKGIVIFQHGTYQLNSNGSISLTPWWQDGRIQVQDPCAPVSNIITLYNQTEYMVQWRIFRDPTYGPKLHLFQYDGAPLAPMFLVADPPNMLPTRVLAVNLTEVVEDPSST
;
A
#
# COMPACT_ATOMS: atom_id res chain seq x y z
N MET A 1 3.14 -15.50 5.16
CA MET A 1 2.32 -14.45 5.81
C MET A 1 1.31 -15.11 6.77
N LYS A 2 1.44 -14.88 8.07
CA LYS A 2 0.38 -15.17 9.06
C LYS A 2 -0.38 -13.87 9.28
N SER A 3 -1.66 -13.80 8.93
CA SER A 3 -2.48 -12.61 9.20
C SER A 3 -2.86 -12.56 10.69
N ARG A 4 -3.07 -11.35 11.23
CA ARG A 4 -3.54 -11.06 12.60
C ARG A 4 -4.70 -11.95 13.07
N PHE A 5 -5.57 -12.36 12.16
CA PHE A 5 -6.73 -13.20 12.47
C PHE A 5 -6.38 -14.60 12.98
N SER A 6 -5.27 -15.17 12.51
CA SER A 6 -4.81 -16.50 12.92
C SER A 6 -4.63 -16.59 14.45
N CYS A 7 -4.24 -15.48 15.08
CA CYS A 7 -4.07 -15.41 16.53
C CYS A 7 -5.36 -15.10 17.30
N TRP A 8 -6.36 -14.48 16.68
CA TRP A 8 -7.54 -13.98 17.39
C TRP A 8 -8.59 -15.06 17.67
N ALA A 9 -8.75 -15.99 16.72
CA ALA A 9 -9.70 -17.08 16.84
C ALA A 9 -9.02 -18.46 16.93
N ASP A 10 -7.69 -18.50 17.09
CA ASP A 10 -6.86 -19.70 16.89
C ASP A 10 -7.24 -20.38 15.57
N VAL A 11 -6.98 -19.71 14.45
CA VAL A 11 -7.35 -20.18 13.11
C VAL A 11 -6.09 -20.48 12.36
N GLN A 12 -5.80 -21.77 12.19
CA GLN A 12 -4.57 -22.23 11.56
C GLN A 12 -4.82 -22.53 10.08
N TYR A 13 -4.32 -21.66 9.21
CA TYR A 13 -4.50 -21.78 7.76
C TYR A 13 -3.19 -21.58 7.01
N THR A 14 -3.16 -22.07 5.77
CA THR A 14 -2.08 -21.81 4.82
C THR A 14 -2.72 -21.31 3.53
N ARG A 15 -2.28 -20.16 3.04
CA ARG A 15 -2.77 -19.56 1.79
C ARG A 15 -1.64 -19.51 0.77
N SER A 16 -1.90 -19.99 -0.44
CA SER A 16 -1.05 -19.74 -1.61
C SER A 16 -1.37 -18.37 -2.19
N HIS A 17 -0.35 -17.62 -2.67
CA HIS A 17 -0.51 -16.25 -3.17
C HIS A 17 -1.52 -16.08 -4.32
N ARG A 18 -1.86 -17.15 -5.05
CA ARG A 18 -2.79 -17.13 -6.18
C ARG A 18 -4.22 -17.53 -5.85
N LEU A 19 -4.51 -17.90 -4.61
CA LEU A 19 -5.82 -18.39 -4.19
C LEU A 19 -6.50 -17.40 -3.25
N ASP A 20 -7.75 -17.08 -3.53
CA ASP A 20 -8.61 -16.25 -2.67
C ASP A 20 -9.34 -17.07 -1.61
N VAL A 21 -9.04 -18.36 -1.51
CA VAL A 21 -9.61 -19.27 -0.51
C VAL A 21 -8.48 -19.98 0.22
N ALA A 22 -8.59 -20.10 1.54
CA ALA A 22 -7.68 -20.89 2.37
C ALA A 22 -8.44 -21.78 3.34
N LEU A 23 -8.22 -23.09 3.26
CA LEU A 23 -8.82 -24.04 4.19
C LEU A 23 -8.11 -23.98 5.55
N VAL A 24 -8.91 -24.03 6.61
CA VAL A 24 -8.41 -24.05 7.98
C VAL A 24 -8.20 -25.50 8.41
N ARG A 25 -7.09 -25.75 9.12
CA ARG A 25 -6.67 -27.10 9.51
C ARG A 25 -7.33 -27.59 10.79
N ASN A 26 -7.57 -26.67 11.73
CA ASN A 26 -8.04 -27.00 13.08
C ASN A 26 -9.55 -26.79 13.30
N LEU A 27 -10.23 -26.15 12.35
CA LEU A 27 -11.67 -25.91 12.38
C LEU A 27 -12.25 -26.16 10.99
N ASN A 28 -13.51 -26.60 10.93
CA ASN A 28 -14.21 -26.88 9.68
C ASN A 28 -14.75 -25.60 9.01
N ILE A 29 -13.80 -24.73 8.67
CA ILE A 29 -14.02 -23.41 8.09
C ILE A 29 -13.04 -23.20 6.93
N ALA A 30 -13.47 -22.41 5.96
CA ALA A 30 -12.69 -21.93 4.84
C ALA A 30 -12.65 -20.41 4.91
N LEU A 31 -11.46 -19.84 4.76
CA LEU A 31 -11.26 -18.41 4.72
C LEU A 31 -11.39 -17.93 3.29
N VAL A 32 -12.22 -16.94 3.03
CA VAL A 32 -12.34 -16.31 1.71
C VAL A 32 -11.81 -14.88 1.80
N PHE A 33 -11.02 -14.46 0.84
CA PHE A 33 -10.45 -13.12 0.77
C PHE A 33 -11.15 -12.40 -0.37
N LEU A 34 -12.02 -11.45 -0.03
CA LEU A 34 -12.73 -10.63 -1.00
C LEU A 34 -12.33 -9.16 -0.86
N PRO A 35 -12.49 -8.34 -1.91
CA PRO A 35 -12.45 -6.89 -1.79
C PRO A 35 -13.42 -6.42 -0.69
N ALA A 36 -13.02 -5.42 0.09
CA ALA A 36 -13.80 -4.96 1.25
C ALA A 36 -15.23 -4.57 0.87
N ALA A 37 -15.42 -3.89 -0.28
CA ALA A 37 -16.71 -3.46 -0.81
C ALA A 37 -17.70 -4.61 -1.04
N ASP A 38 -17.21 -5.82 -1.34
CA ASP A 38 -18.06 -6.98 -1.62
C ASP A 38 -18.53 -7.69 -0.34
N ILE A 39 -17.80 -7.55 0.78
CA ILE A 39 -18.03 -8.31 2.01
C ILE A 39 -19.46 -8.19 2.55
N PRO A 40 -20.05 -6.98 2.72
CA PRO A 40 -21.40 -6.84 3.25
C PRO A 40 -22.44 -7.57 2.40
N ARG A 41 -22.25 -7.57 1.08
CA ARG A 41 -23.17 -8.21 0.13
C ARG A 41 -23.14 -9.73 0.26
N PHE A 42 -21.94 -10.32 0.27
CA PHE A 42 -21.79 -11.77 0.41
C PHE A 42 -22.32 -12.30 1.76
N VAL A 43 -22.12 -11.55 2.84
CA VAL A 43 -22.65 -11.88 4.17
C VAL A 43 -24.16 -11.68 4.21
N GLY A 44 -24.68 -10.55 3.73
CA GLY A 44 -26.11 -10.26 3.74
C GLY A 44 -26.94 -11.22 2.88
N GLU A 45 -26.41 -11.65 1.73
CA GLU A 45 -27.01 -12.69 0.88
C GLU A 45 -26.90 -14.10 1.50
N GLY A 46 -26.16 -14.27 2.59
CA GLY A 46 -25.97 -15.56 3.27
C GLY A 46 -25.09 -16.55 2.51
N ASN A 47 -24.33 -16.09 1.50
CA ASN A 47 -23.33 -16.91 0.82
C ASN A 47 -22.09 -17.12 1.71
N VAL A 48 -21.91 -16.23 2.69
CA VAL A 48 -20.90 -16.34 3.73
C VAL A 48 -21.52 -16.12 5.11
N ASP A 49 -21.10 -16.91 6.09
CA ASP A 49 -21.65 -16.93 7.45
C ASP A 49 -21.18 -15.74 8.30
N LEU A 50 -19.89 -15.39 8.21
CA LEU A 50 -19.24 -14.32 8.98
C LEU A 50 -18.30 -13.51 8.10
N GLY A 51 -18.28 -12.19 8.30
CA GLY A 51 -17.35 -11.27 7.64
C GLY A 51 -16.79 -10.21 8.56
N ILE A 52 -15.58 -9.75 8.28
CA ILE A 52 -14.96 -8.58 8.93
C ILE A 52 -14.86 -7.47 7.90
N THR A 53 -15.47 -6.32 8.18
CA THR A 53 -15.47 -5.15 7.28
C THR A 53 -15.65 -3.85 8.09
N GLY A 54 -15.52 -2.70 7.45
CA GLY A 54 -15.78 -1.40 8.06
C GLY A 54 -17.27 -1.07 8.12
N GLN A 55 -17.70 -0.28 9.11
CA GLN A 55 -19.08 0.20 9.22
C GLN A 55 -19.49 1.09 8.03
N ASP A 56 -18.58 1.96 7.60
CA ASP A 56 -18.64 2.75 6.37
C ASP A 56 -18.99 1.90 5.15
N VAL A 57 -18.31 0.77 4.97
CA VAL A 57 -18.54 -0.11 3.81
C VAL A 57 -19.92 -0.77 3.85
N ILE A 58 -20.42 -1.11 5.04
CA ILE A 58 -21.76 -1.70 5.19
C ILE A 58 -22.85 -0.70 4.82
N LEU A 59 -22.69 0.55 5.26
CA LEU A 59 -23.65 1.61 5.00
C LEU A 59 -23.62 2.07 3.54
N GLU A 60 -22.43 2.15 2.95
CA GLU A 60 -22.25 2.47 1.53
C GLU A 60 -22.86 1.38 0.62
N ALA A 61 -22.74 0.11 1.00
CA ALA A 61 -23.36 -1.00 0.28
C ALA A 61 -24.87 -1.16 0.53
N GLU A 62 -25.47 -0.34 1.40
CA GLU A 62 -26.88 -0.40 1.80
C GLU A 62 -27.31 -1.76 2.38
N MET A 63 -26.39 -2.45 3.05
CA MET A 63 -26.60 -3.80 3.58
C MET A 63 -26.97 -3.83 5.08
N GLU A 64 -27.26 -2.68 5.68
CA GLU A 64 -27.62 -2.55 7.10
C GLU A 64 -28.86 -3.37 7.51
N GLY A 65 -29.84 -3.52 6.62
CA GLY A 65 -31.04 -4.33 6.88
C GLY A 65 -30.84 -5.85 6.71
N HIS A 66 -29.74 -6.25 6.05
CA HIS A 66 -29.45 -7.65 5.71
C HIS A 66 -28.32 -8.26 6.53
N THR A 67 -27.56 -7.42 7.24
CA THR A 67 -26.43 -7.82 8.07
C THR A 67 -26.67 -7.42 9.53
N THR A 68 -26.18 -8.24 10.45
CA THR A 68 -26.21 -7.97 11.90
C THR A 68 -24.78 -7.80 12.38
N GLN A 69 -24.49 -6.68 13.07
CA GLN A 69 -23.19 -6.42 13.67
C GLN A 69 -23.07 -7.18 14.99
N LEU A 70 -22.11 -8.11 15.08
CA LEU A 70 -21.88 -8.94 16.27
C LEU A 70 -20.92 -8.27 17.25
N LEU A 71 -19.79 -7.75 16.76
CA LEU A 71 -18.73 -7.18 17.60
C LEU A 71 -18.05 -6.00 16.90
N LYS A 72 -17.75 -4.95 17.68
CA LYS A 72 -16.82 -3.88 17.31
C LYS A 72 -15.40 -4.31 17.65
N LEU A 73 -14.51 -4.29 16.66
CA LEU A 73 -13.16 -4.83 16.82
C LEU A 73 -12.16 -3.81 17.37
N GLY A 74 -12.51 -2.53 17.42
CA GLY A 74 -11.70 -1.48 18.07
C GLY A 74 -10.45 -1.05 17.31
N PHE A 75 -10.30 -1.45 16.04
CA PHE A 75 -9.23 -1.01 15.14
C PHE A 75 -9.81 -0.52 13.80
N GLY A 76 -8.99 0.15 13.00
CA GLY A 76 -9.42 0.75 11.73
C GLY A 76 -10.44 1.87 11.96
N LYS A 77 -10.19 2.70 12.99
CA LYS A 77 -11.07 3.80 13.35
C LYS A 77 -10.80 4.95 12.39
N CYS A 78 -11.84 5.39 11.69
CA CYS A 78 -11.74 6.50 10.76
C CYS A 78 -13.00 7.37 10.86
N LYS A 79 -12.86 8.63 10.46
CA LYS A 79 -13.95 9.59 10.38
C LYS A 79 -14.17 9.92 8.92
N LEU A 80 -15.37 9.68 8.40
CA LEU A 80 -15.75 10.17 7.09
C LEU A 80 -16.08 11.66 7.23
N GLN A 81 -15.27 12.51 6.62
CA GLN A 81 -15.35 13.96 6.80
C GLN A 81 -15.50 14.70 5.48
N VAL A 82 -16.23 15.81 5.52
CA VAL A 82 -16.27 16.80 4.44
C VAL A 82 -15.06 17.69 4.58
N GLN A 83 -14.30 17.82 3.49
CA GLN A 83 -13.06 18.56 3.48
C GLN A 83 -13.03 19.56 2.34
N VAL A 84 -12.52 20.75 2.63
CA VAL A 84 -12.45 21.87 1.70
C VAL A 84 -11.05 22.50 1.73
N PRO A 85 -10.60 23.16 0.65
CA PRO A 85 -9.31 23.85 0.63
C PRO A 85 -9.20 24.90 1.74
N GLU A 86 -8.08 24.94 2.47
CA GLU A 86 -7.82 25.95 3.51
C GLU A 86 -7.88 27.39 2.99
N LYS A 87 -7.48 27.60 1.73
CA LYS A 87 -7.54 28.90 1.05
C LYS A 87 -8.83 29.10 0.25
N GLY A 88 -9.80 28.20 0.41
CA GLY A 88 -11.07 28.22 -0.31
C GLY A 88 -12.08 29.20 0.31
N GLU A 89 -13.14 29.50 -0.45
CA GLU A 89 -14.25 30.37 0.01
C GLU A 89 -15.23 29.64 0.94
N PHE A 90 -15.09 28.31 1.07
CA PHE A 90 -16.01 27.46 1.81
C PHE A 90 -15.44 27.14 3.19
N ASN A 91 -16.06 27.67 4.24
CA ASN A 91 -15.71 27.38 5.64
C ASN A 91 -16.86 26.74 6.44
N GLN A 92 -18.03 26.67 5.82
CA GLN A 92 -19.28 26.24 6.45
C GLN A 92 -20.00 25.24 5.55
N LEU A 93 -20.68 24.30 6.17
CA LEU A 93 -21.33 23.18 5.48
C LEU A 93 -22.48 23.67 4.58
N GLU A 94 -23.17 24.72 5.01
CA GLU A 94 -24.28 25.37 4.30
C GLU A 94 -23.82 25.96 2.96
N SER A 95 -22.54 26.30 2.83
CA SER A 95 -21.98 26.87 1.59
C SER A 95 -21.81 25.83 0.49
N LEU A 96 -21.88 24.54 0.83
CA LEU A 96 -21.77 23.42 -0.12
C LEU A 96 -23.14 22.93 -0.63
N VAL A 97 -24.22 23.46 -0.09
CA VAL A 97 -25.60 23.10 -0.47
C VAL A 97 -25.87 23.56 -1.91
N GLY A 98 -26.31 22.63 -2.77
CA GLY A 98 -26.54 22.87 -4.20
C GLY A 98 -25.27 22.93 -5.07
N ARG A 99 -24.10 22.57 -4.51
CA ARG A 99 -22.82 22.52 -5.24
C ARG A 99 -22.52 21.14 -5.79
N ARG A 100 -21.40 21.02 -6.50
CA ARG A 100 -20.90 19.75 -7.02
C ARG A 100 -19.90 19.15 -6.03
N ILE A 101 -20.22 17.94 -5.59
CA ILE A 101 -19.43 17.18 -4.63
C ILE A 101 -18.92 15.92 -5.31
N VAL A 102 -17.67 15.56 -5.00
CA VAL A 102 -17.03 14.36 -5.53
C VAL A 102 -16.50 13.50 -4.40
N THR A 103 -16.81 12.21 -4.45
CA THR A 103 -16.60 11.28 -3.34
C THR A 103 -16.48 9.84 -3.84
N SER A 104 -15.73 9.01 -3.12
CA SER A 104 -15.79 7.55 -3.27
C SER A 104 -16.97 6.91 -2.52
N PHE A 105 -17.64 7.67 -1.65
CA PHE A 105 -18.80 7.28 -0.83
C PHE A 105 -20.05 8.01 -1.30
N GLU A 106 -20.61 7.58 -2.43
CA GLU A 106 -21.75 8.24 -3.07
C GLU A 106 -23.03 8.11 -2.25
N VAL A 107 -23.29 6.92 -1.72
CA VAL A 107 -24.54 6.62 -1.02
C VAL A 107 -24.59 7.38 0.30
N LEU A 108 -23.49 7.33 1.07
CA LEU A 108 -23.39 8.06 2.33
C LEU A 108 -23.45 9.58 2.13
N ALA A 109 -22.72 10.12 1.14
CA ALA A 109 -22.77 11.54 0.84
C ALA A 109 -24.18 11.95 0.40
N ARG A 110 -24.84 11.18 -0.46
CA ARG A 110 -26.19 11.47 -0.93
C ARG A 110 -27.19 11.50 0.21
N LYS A 111 -27.18 10.49 1.09
CA LYS A 111 -28.04 10.46 2.27
C LYS A 111 -27.82 11.63 3.22
N TYR A 112 -26.59 12.16 3.27
CA TYR A 112 -26.26 13.31 4.10
C TYR A 112 -26.75 14.63 3.49
N PHE A 113 -26.42 14.90 2.21
CA PHE A 113 -26.86 16.13 1.53
C PHE A 113 -28.34 16.15 1.21
N GLU A 114 -29.00 15.01 0.99
CA GLU A 114 -30.46 14.99 0.83
C GLU A 114 -31.19 15.50 2.07
N LYS A 115 -30.66 15.26 3.27
CA LYS A 115 -31.23 15.81 4.51
C LYS A 115 -30.99 17.31 4.62
N LEU A 116 -29.77 17.77 4.31
CA LEU A 116 -29.42 19.18 4.32
C LEU A 116 -30.20 19.98 3.27
N ASP A 117 -30.33 19.46 2.05
CA ASP A 117 -31.08 20.07 0.95
C ASP A 117 -32.58 20.20 1.32
N GLN A 118 -33.14 19.22 2.05
CA GLN A 118 -34.51 19.27 2.56
C GLN A 118 -34.69 20.33 3.65
N GLU A 119 -33.74 20.43 4.59
CA GLU A 119 -33.74 21.46 5.64
C GLU A 119 -33.68 22.87 5.06
N HIS A 120 -32.98 23.05 3.93
CA HIS A 120 -32.83 24.33 3.23
C HIS A 120 -33.89 24.58 2.14
N GLY A 121 -34.84 23.66 1.94
CA GLY A 121 -35.98 23.83 1.04
C GLY A 121 -35.63 23.88 -0.45
N LEU A 122 -34.53 23.25 -0.88
CA LEU A 122 -34.10 23.25 -2.28
C LEU A 122 -35.02 22.44 -3.19
N GLN A 123 -35.32 22.97 -4.39
CA GLN A 123 -36.07 22.26 -5.42
C GLN A 123 -35.20 21.30 -6.24
N ALA A 124 -35.82 20.35 -6.95
CA ALA A 124 -35.16 19.23 -7.64
C ALA A 124 -34.06 19.63 -8.66
N GLY A 125 -34.05 20.87 -9.15
CA GLY A 125 -33.01 21.39 -10.07
C GLY A 125 -31.85 22.13 -9.40
N GLN A 126 -31.90 22.34 -8.09
CA GLN A 126 -30.85 23.00 -7.29
C GLN A 126 -30.22 22.05 -6.26
N LYS A 127 -30.52 20.74 -6.34
CA LYS A 127 -29.98 19.74 -5.44
C LYS A 127 -28.47 19.57 -5.64
N THR A 128 -27.81 19.22 -4.55
CA THR A 128 -26.38 18.94 -4.54
C THR A 128 -26.06 17.78 -5.49
N ASN A 129 -25.15 17.99 -6.45
CA ASN A 129 -24.76 16.96 -7.42
C ASN A 129 -23.57 16.16 -6.89
N ILE A 130 -23.71 14.83 -6.82
CA ILE A 130 -22.70 13.92 -6.26
C ILE A 130 -22.21 12.99 -7.35
N GLU A 131 -20.91 13.06 -7.64
CA GLU A 131 -20.26 12.25 -8.67
C GLU A 131 -19.10 11.44 -8.09
N TYR A 132 -18.95 10.20 -8.57
CA TYR A 132 -17.73 9.42 -8.40
C TYR A 132 -16.65 9.97 -9.33
N VAL A 133 -15.38 10.06 -8.89
CA VAL A 133 -14.11 10.05 -9.70
C VAL A 133 -13.01 10.97 -9.13
N GLY A 134 -11.75 10.52 -9.17
CA GLY A 134 -10.57 11.31 -8.78
C GLY A 134 -10.24 12.46 -9.74
N GLY A 135 -10.35 13.69 -9.25
CA GLY A 135 -10.01 14.95 -9.94
C GLY A 135 -10.05 16.14 -8.97
N SER A 136 -9.64 17.34 -9.42
CA SER A 136 -9.70 18.59 -8.63
C SER A 136 -11.15 19.03 -8.40
N VAL A 137 -11.51 19.31 -7.14
CA VAL A 137 -12.90 19.42 -6.67
C VAL A 137 -13.08 20.60 -5.71
N GLU A 138 -14.32 21.10 -5.62
CA GLU A 138 -14.72 22.18 -4.70
C GLU A 138 -14.73 21.71 -3.23
N ALA A 139 -15.07 20.44 -3.00
CA ALA A 139 -14.99 19.75 -1.72
C ALA A 139 -14.78 18.24 -1.94
N ALA A 140 -13.99 17.60 -1.07
CA ALA A 140 -13.69 16.18 -1.11
C ALA A 140 -14.25 15.46 0.13
N PHE A 141 -14.67 14.21 -0.06
CA PHE A 141 -15.13 13.31 1.00
C PHE A 141 -14.13 12.18 1.11
N ASP A 142 -13.51 12.06 2.27
CA ASP A 142 -12.53 11.01 2.50
C ASP A 142 -12.56 10.53 3.95
N LEU A 143 -12.01 9.33 4.15
CA LEU A 143 -11.79 8.73 5.44
C LEU A 143 -10.52 9.30 6.06
N VAL A 144 -10.68 9.93 7.22
CA VAL A 144 -9.59 10.54 7.97
C VAL A 144 -9.34 9.73 9.23
N GLU A 145 -8.11 9.22 9.39
CA GLU A 145 -7.64 8.65 10.66
C GLU A 145 -6.92 9.71 11.51
N SER A 146 -5.73 10.17 11.10
CA SER A 146 -4.99 11.24 11.79
C SER A 146 -5.17 12.63 11.16
N GLY A 147 -5.55 12.70 9.88
CA GLY A 147 -5.69 13.95 9.13
C GLY A 147 -4.39 14.52 8.57
N ASP A 148 -3.25 13.86 8.75
CA ASP A 148 -1.95 14.37 8.31
C ASP A 148 -1.84 14.45 6.78
N THR A 149 -2.32 13.41 6.09
CA THR A 149 -2.32 13.35 4.61
C THR A 149 -3.13 14.48 4.00
N MET A 150 -4.28 14.81 4.61
CA MET A 150 -5.19 15.82 4.07
C MET A 150 -4.72 17.24 4.38
N ARG A 151 -4.14 17.46 5.58
CA ARG A 151 -3.46 18.73 5.90
C ARG A 151 -2.27 18.98 4.97
N ALA A 152 -1.50 17.95 4.63
CA ALA A 152 -0.42 18.06 3.65
C ALA A 152 -0.93 18.43 2.24
N ALA A 153 -2.17 18.05 1.91
CA ALA A 153 -2.84 18.45 0.67
C ALA A 153 -3.49 19.84 0.73
N GLY A 154 -3.40 20.56 1.86
CA GLY A 154 -4.01 21.88 2.06
C GLY A 154 -5.54 21.83 2.22
N LEU A 155 -6.07 20.70 2.68
CA LEU A 155 -7.49 20.51 2.95
C LEU A 155 -7.74 20.49 4.47
N HIS A 156 -8.84 21.12 4.90
CA HIS A 156 -9.29 21.07 6.28
C HIS A 156 -10.71 20.51 6.37
N ALA A 157 -11.00 19.81 7.48
CA ALA A 157 -12.30 19.21 7.72
C ALA A 157 -13.29 20.24 8.29
N ILE A 158 -14.47 20.34 7.67
CA ILE A 158 -15.56 21.23 8.12
C ILE A 158 -16.66 20.50 8.87
N ALA A 159 -16.90 19.22 8.54
CA ALA A 159 -17.96 18.42 9.13
C ALA A 159 -17.60 16.93 9.13
N THR A 160 -18.11 16.19 10.11
CA THR A 160 -17.95 14.73 10.20
C THR A 160 -19.30 14.06 9.96
N LEU A 161 -19.37 13.18 8.96
CA LEU A 161 -20.57 12.44 8.59
C LEU A 161 -20.76 11.19 9.45
N LEU A 162 -19.67 10.43 9.61
CA LEU A 162 -19.70 9.12 10.23
C LEU A 162 -18.37 8.86 10.92
N GLU A 163 -18.43 8.33 12.13
CA GLU A 163 -17.29 7.64 12.76
C GLU A 163 -17.43 6.14 12.47
N SER A 164 -16.44 5.57 11.78
CA SER A 164 -16.42 4.15 11.39
C SER A 164 -15.31 3.40 12.12
N GLU A 165 -15.53 2.12 12.33
CA GLU A 165 -14.52 1.17 12.80
C GLU A 165 -14.73 -0.21 12.17
N ALA A 166 -13.73 -1.10 12.26
CA ALA A 166 -13.89 -2.48 11.82
C ALA A 166 -14.85 -3.27 12.72
N VAL A 167 -15.80 -3.97 12.10
CA VAL A 167 -16.84 -4.77 12.77
C VAL A 167 -16.87 -6.20 12.23
N LEU A 168 -17.24 -7.13 13.12
CA LEU A 168 -17.63 -8.48 12.76
C LEU A 168 -19.13 -8.51 12.46
N ILE A 169 -19.49 -8.99 11.29
CA ILE A 169 -20.88 -9.08 10.82
C ILE A 169 -21.30 -10.52 10.52
N THR A 170 -22.59 -10.78 10.63
CA THR A 170 -23.26 -12.01 10.17
C THR A 170 -24.50 -11.67 9.36
N SER A 171 -25.04 -12.65 8.64
CA SER A 171 -26.32 -12.48 7.92
C SER A 171 -27.48 -12.37 8.90
N SER A 172 -28.38 -11.42 8.69
CA SER A 172 -29.63 -11.32 9.47
C SER A 172 -30.58 -12.50 9.20
N LYS A 173 -30.42 -13.19 8.06
CA LYS A 173 -31.22 -14.37 7.68
C LYS A 173 -30.27 -15.52 7.30
N PRO A 174 -29.72 -16.26 8.28
CA PRO A 174 -28.74 -17.31 8.00
C PRO A 174 -29.34 -18.45 7.17
N LYS A 175 -28.75 -18.71 5.98
CA LYS A 175 -29.14 -19.84 5.12
C LYS A 175 -28.84 -21.21 5.74
N HIS A 176 -27.83 -21.28 6.60
CA HIS A 176 -27.35 -22.52 7.21
C HIS A 176 -27.35 -22.45 8.74
N PRO A 177 -28.52 -22.62 9.40
CA PRO A 177 -28.64 -22.49 10.86
C PRO A 177 -27.78 -23.48 11.67
N HIS A 178 -27.42 -24.63 11.08
CA HIS A 178 -26.58 -25.63 11.74
C HIS A 178 -25.16 -25.16 12.04
N PHE A 179 -24.67 -24.09 11.40
CA PHE A 179 -23.36 -23.50 11.68
C PHE A 179 -23.36 -22.42 12.77
N LEU A 180 -24.53 -22.03 13.29
CA LEU A 180 -24.64 -21.02 14.36
C LEU A 180 -23.78 -21.33 15.61
N PRO A 181 -23.66 -22.60 16.09
CA PRO A 181 -22.77 -22.90 17.21
C PRO A 181 -21.30 -22.57 16.94
N LEU A 182 -20.83 -22.85 15.72
CA LEU A 182 -19.47 -22.57 15.28
C LEU A 182 -19.24 -21.05 15.12
N GLN A 183 -20.22 -20.33 14.57
CA GLN A 183 -20.18 -18.87 14.49
C GLN A 183 -20.09 -18.24 15.88
N ASN A 184 -20.89 -18.72 16.84
CA ASN A 184 -20.85 -18.28 18.22
C ASN A 184 -19.50 -18.59 18.86
N GLN A 185 -18.94 -19.79 18.64
CA GLN A 185 -17.62 -20.15 19.15
C GLN A 185 -16.53 -19.20 18.66
N ILE A 186 -16.50 -18.90 17.36
CA ILE A 186 -15.52 -17.97 16.77
C ILE A 186 -15.71 -16.56 17.33
N THR A 187 -16.96 -16.10 17.39
CA THR A 187 -17.31 -14.79 17.95
C THR A 187 -16.83 -14.65 19.39
N GLN A 188 -17.03 -15.67 20.22
CA GLN A 188 -16.55 -15.68 21.61
C GLN A 188 -15.01 -15.70 21.72
N ARG A 189 -14.30 -16.41 20.83
CA ARG A 189 -12.83 -16.37 20.79
C ARG A 189 -12.31 -14.97 20.46
N ILE A 190 -12.89 -14.33 19.44
CA ILE A 190 -12.54 -12.96 19.05
C ILE A 190 -12.84 -11.99 20.21
N ALA A 191 -14.03 -12.09 20.82
CA ALA A 191 -14.39 -11.28 21.98
C ALA A 191 -13.42 -11.48 23.15
N GLY A 192 -12.97 -12.71 23.39
CA GLY A 192 -11.97 -13.03 24.41
C GLY A 192 -10.62 -12.33 24.18
N VAL A 193 -10.14 -12.32 22.93
CA VAL A 193 -8.89 -11.64 22.56
C VAL A 193 -9.03 -10.12 22.62
N LEU A 194 -10.16 -9.57 22.18
CA LEU A 194 -10.44 -8.13 22.33
C LEU A 194 -10.50 -7.71 23.80
N ALA A 195 -11.07 -8.56 24.66
CA ALA A 195 -11.09 -8.31 26.10
C ALA A 195 -9.69 -8.40 26.70
N SER A 196 -8.84 -9.35 26.28
CA SER A 196 -7.48 -9.48 26.82
C SER A 196 -6.57 -8.32 26.43
N GLN A 197 -6.77 -7.70 25.27
CA GLN A 197 -5.97 -6.54 24.85
C GLN A 197 -6.19 -5.28 25.71
N LYS A 198 -7.33 -5.17 26.39
CA LYS A 198 -7.65 -4.02 27.25
C LYS A 198 -6.99 -4.10 28.63
N PHE A 199 -6.64 -5.31 29.08
CA PHE A 199 -6.15 -5.55 30.42
C PHE A 199 -4.73 -6.12 30.40
N VAL A 200 -3.95 -5.73 31.39
CA VAL A 200 -2.66 -6.34 31.69
C VAL A 200 -2.71 -6.97 33.08
N VAL A 201 -1.90 -7.99 33.30
CA VAL A 201 -1.79 -8.62 34.62
C VAL A 201 -0.73 -7.87 35.40
N CYS A 202 -1.11 -7.23 36.50
CA CYS A 202 -0.20 -6.60 37.46
C CYS A 202 0.05 -7.57 38.60
N GLN A 203 1.32 -7.90 38.81
CA GLN A 203 1.79 -8.69 39.95
C GLN A 203 2.69 -7.84 40.82
N TYR A 204 2.56 -7.94 42.13
CA TYR A 204 3.40 -7.19 43.06
C TYR A 204 3.43 -7.86 44.43
N ASN A 205 4.47 -7.58 45.20
CA ASN A 205 4.61 -8.01 46.58
C ASN A 205 4.24 -6.86 47.52
N VAL A 206 3.49 -7.13 48.58
CA VAL A 206 3.13 -6.11 49.58
C VAL A 206 3.05 -6.72 50.97
N ARG A 207 3.35 -5.92 52.00
CA ARG A 207 3.14 -6.32 53.40
C ARG A 207 1.65 -6.54 53.69
N ARG A 208 1.34 -7.53 54.52
CA ARG A 208 -0.03 -7.93 54.85
C ARG A 208 -0.87 -6.81 55.46
N GLU A 209 -0.24 -5.92 56.23
CA GLU A 209 -0.88 -4.75 56.85
C GLU A 209 -1.43 -3.77 55.81
N LYS A 210 -0.72 -3.61 54.69
CA LYS A 210 -1.04 -2.65 53.62
C LYS A 210 -1.89 -3.25 52.49
N LEU A 211 -2.24 -4.54 52.58
CA LEU A 211 -3.03 -5.25 51.58
C LEU A 211 -4.40 -4.59 51.34
N ALA A 212 -5.04 -4.05 52.38
CA ALA A 212 -6.34 -3.40 52.26
C ALA A 212 -6.28 -2.11 51.41
N GLU A 213 -5.16 -1.40 51.45
CA GLU A 213 -4.94 -0.20 50.63
C GLU A 213 -4.60 -0.59 49.19
N ALA A 214 -3.70 -1.56 49.01
CA ALA A 214 -3.32 -2.06 47.69
C ALA A 214 -4.52 -2.67 46.91
N THR A 215 -5.45 -3.34 47.61
CA THR A 215 -6.66 -3.90 47.00
C THR A 215 -7.62 -2.82 46.48
N LYS A 216 -7.61 -1.60 47.06
CA LYS A 216 -8.39 -0.46 46.53
C LYS A 216 -7.82 0.04 45.21
N VAL A 217 -6.50 0.01 45.06
CA VAL A 217 -5.79 0.42 43.83
C VAL A 217 -5.98 -0.63 42.73
N THR A 218 -5.85 -1.92 43.07
CA THR A 218 -6.00 -3.02 42.11
C THR A 218 -7.14 -3.97 42.48
N PRO A 219 -8.42 -3.55 42.36
CA PRO A 219 -9.57 -4.38 42.73
C PRO A 219 -9.68 -5.66 41.87
N GLY A 220 -9.07 -5.65 40.68
CA GLY A 220 -9.14 -6.72 39.71
C GLY A 220 -10.49 -6.79 39.00
N ARG A 221 -10.61 -7.66 38.01
CA ARG A 221 -11.86 -7.82 37.23
C ARG A 221 -12.98 -8.53 38.02
N ARG A 222 -12.61 -9.41 38.96
CA ARG A 222 -13.53 -10.08 39.89
C ARG A 222 -13.07 -9.86 41.33
N ALA A 223 -11.82 -10.18 41.60
CA ALA A 223 -11.11 -9.90 42.83
C ALA A 223 -9.60 -10.05 42.56
N ALA A 224 -8.77 -9.38 43.36
CA ALA A 224 -7.32 -9.63 43.36
C ALA A 224 -7.01 -11.02 43.93
N THR A 225 -6.08 -11.74 43.31
CA THR A 225 -5.58 -13.01 43.83
C THR A 225 -4.46 -12.71 44.81
N VAL A 226 -4.55 -13.22 46.04
CA VAL A 226 -3.56 -13.00 47.10
C VAL A 226 -2.97 -14.34 47.50
N SER A 227 -1.66 -14.47 47.43
CA SER A 227 -0.91 -15.66 47.80
C SER A 227 0.12 -15.32 48.89
N PRO A 228 0.16 -16.05 50.02
CA PRO A 228 1.18 -15.81 51.04
C PRO A 228 2.57 -16.22 50.53
N LEU A 229 3.59 -15.45 50.89
CA LEU A 229 5.00 -15.79 50.66
C LEU A 229 5.56 -16.58 51.85
N GLU A 230 6.79 -17.10 51.70
CA GLU A 230 7.47 -17.87 52.75
C GLU A 230 7.70 -17.01 54.01
N ASP A 231 8.12 -15.76 53.81
CA ASP A 231 8.05 -14.73 54.83
C ASP A 231 6.59 -14.36 55.09
N GLY A 232 6.02 -14.83 56.20
CA GLY A 232 4.59 -14.69 56.52
C GLY A 232 4.05 -13.25 56.65
N GLU A 233 4.94 -12.26 56.65
CA GLU A 233 4.60 -10.82 56.62
C GLU A 233 4.24 -10.32 55.21
N TRP A 234 4.66 -11.02 54.16
CA TRP A 234 4.50 -10.62 52.78
C TRP A 234 3.47 -11.45 52.03
N VAL A 235 2.77 -10.79 51.10
CA VAL A 235 1.84 -11.43 50.19
C VAL A 235 2.13 -11.00 48.75
N ALA A 236 2.08 -11.96 47.84
CA ALA A 236 2.10 -11.71 46.41
C ALA A 236 0.66 -11.52 45.92
N VAL A 237 0.41 -10.39 45.26
CA VAL A 237 -0.90 -10.04 44.71
C VAL A 237 -0.84 -10.07 43.19
N SER A 238 -1.81 -10.73 42.57
CA SER A 238 -1.99 -10.79 41.11
C SER A 238 -3.38 -10.28 40.75
N SER A 239 -3.43 -9.21 39.95
CA SER A 239 -4.68 -8.52 39.62
C SER A 239 -4.67 -8.00 38.18
N MET A 240 -5.82 -8.03 37.51
CA MET A 240 -5.96 -7.44 36.17
C MET A 240 -6.24 -5.95 36.28
N VAL A 241 -5.47 -5.15 35.54
CA VAL A 241 -5.57 -3.69 35.49
C VAL A 241 -5.70 -3.23 34.04
N GLU A 242 -6.36 -2.10 33.80
CA GLU A 242 -6.48 -1.54 32.45
C GLU A 242 -5.11 -1.09 31.93
N ALA A 243 -4.81 -1.42 30.68
CA ALA A 243 -3.51 -1.15 30.08
C ALA A 243 -3.16 0.34 30.04
N THR A 244 -4.17 1.22 29.89
CA THR A 244 -4.01 2.69 29.87
C THR A 244 -3.64 3.26 31.23
N ARG A 245 -4.09 2.63 32.32
CA ARG A 245 -3.84 3.06 33.71
C ARG A 245 -2.68 2.34 34.37
N ALA A 246 -1.98 1.47 33.63
CA ALA A 246 -0.94 0.61 34.20
C ALA A 246 0.20 1.43 34.84
N ALA A 247 0.61 2.54 34.23
CA ALA A 247 1.64 3.42 34.78
C ALA A 247 1.21 4.05 36.11
N ASP A 248 0.05 4.71 36.14
CA ASP A 248 -0.48 5.35 37.35
C ASP A 248 -0.67 4.34 38.50
N VAL A 249 -1.11 3.12 38.16
CA VAL A 249 -1.28 2.04 39.13
C VAL A 249 0.06 1.60 39.72
N MET A 250 1.12 1.48 38.90
CA MET A 250 2.46 1.16 39.40
C MET A 250 2.94 2.23 40.39
N ASP A 251 2.80 3.50 40.06
CA ASP A 251 3.22 4.61 40.93
C ASP A 251 2.46 4.61 42.26
N GLN A 252 1.13 4.37 42.22
CA GLN A 252 0.31 4.26 43.42
C GLN A 252 0.72 3.07 44.30
N LEU A 253 1.02 1.92 43.69
CA LEU A 253 1.46 0.73 44.42
C LEU A 253 2.82 0.95 45.09
N VAL A 254 3.77 1.56 44.38
CA VAL A 254 5.10 1.89 44.95
C VAL A 254 4.94 2.88 46.12
N ASN A 255 4.08 3.88 46.00
CA ASN A 255 3.82 4.85 47.10
C ASN A 255 3.21 4.19 48.35
N ILE A 256 2.40 3.15 48.18
CA ILE A 256 1.87 2.35 49.31
C ILE A 256 3.00 1.51 49.94
N GLY A 257 4.07 1.22 49.19
CA GLY A 257 5.19 0.39 49.61
C GLY A 257 5.08 -1.05 49.11
N ALA A 258 4.51 -1.24 47.92
CA ALA A 258 4.62 -2.48 47.17
C ALA A 258 6.00 -2.59 46.52
N GLU A 259 6.53 -3.81 46.46
CA GLU A 259 7.81 -4.16 45.86
C GLU A 259 7.60 -5.13 44.68
N ASP A 260 8.60 -5.24 43.79
CA ASP A 260 8.58 -6.13 42.62
C ASP A 260 7.32 -6.02 41.76
N VAL A 261 6.91 -4.79 41.44
CA VAL A 261 5.73 -4.54 40.59
C VAL A 261 6.05 -4.94 39.14
N LEU A 262 5.38 -5.99 38.66
CA LEU A 262 5.54 -6.57 37.33
C LEU A 262 4.24 -6.43 36.53
N ILE A 263 4.36 -5.92 35.31
CA ILE A 263 3.26 -5.87 34.34
C ILE A 263 3.50 -6.92 33.26
N ILE A 264 2.61 -7.91 33.22
CA ILE A 264 2.62 -8.99 32.24
C ILE A 264 1.51 -8.73 31.23
N ASN A 265 1.88 -8.59 29.96
CA ASN A 265 0.92 -8.46 28.88
C ASN A 265 0.20 -9.81 28.67
N ALA A 266 -1.13 -9.80 28.82
CA ALA A 266 -1.95 -10.95 28.44
C ALA A 266 -2.02 -11.01 26.91
N LEU A 267 -1.19 -11.86 26.29
CA LEU A 267 -1.17 -12.15 24.84
C LEU A 267 -1.03 -10.90 23.95
N LYS A 268 0.20 -10.45 23.70
CA LYS A 268 0.54 -9.62 22.52
C LYS A 268 1.06 -10.54 21.41
N SER A 269 0.23 -10.84 20.40
CA SER A 269 0.80 -11.30 19.13
C SER A 269 1.25 -10.08 18.33
N LEU A 270 2.53 -10.03 18.03
CA LEU A 270 3.24 -9.02 17.23
C LEU A 270 2.56 -8.76 15.86
N GLY A 271 2.80 -7.57 15.29
CA GLY A 271 2.33 -7.09 13.98
C GLY A 271 2.57 -8.10 12.84
N TYR A 272 1.89 -8.07 11.69
CA TYR A 272 1.63 -6.98 10.75
C TYR A 272 0.42 -7.33 9.83
N GLU A 273 -0.03 -6.34 9.02
CA GLU A 273 -1.05 -6.33 7.93
C GLU A 273 -2.28 -7.28 7.99
N ILE A 274 -3.47 -6.68 8.05
CA ILE A 274 -4.76 -7.36 7.88
C ILE A 274 -5.20 -7.23 6.43
N THR A 275 -5.19 -8.35 5.71
CA THR A 275 -6.05 -8.52 4.53
C THR A 275 -7.41 -9.03 5.01
N PHE A 276 -8.49 -8.35 4.61
CA PHE A 276 -9.88 -8.64 4.99
C PHE A 276 -10.21 -10.14 4.83
N LEU A 277 -10.89 -10.69 5.84
CA LEU A 277 -11.04 -12.12 6.01
C LEU A 277 -12.51 -12.51 6.22
N LEU A 278 -13.00 -13.43 5.40
CA LEU A 278 -14.30 -14.08 5.53
C LEU A 278 -14.14 -15.51 6.05
N LEU A 279 -15.16 -16.03 6.72
CA LEU A 279 -15.24 -17.40 7.21
C LEU A 279 -16.46 -18.11 6.61
N VAL A 280 -16.25 -19.21 5.90
CA VAL A 280 -17.28 -20.08 5.32
C VAL A 280 -17.18 -21.45 6.01
N SER A 281 -18.23 -21.93 6.67
CA SER A 281 -18.19 -23.28 7.28
C SER A 281 -18.61 -24.37 6.28
N PHE A 282 -17.99 -25.56 6.35
CA PHE A 282 -18.33 -26.71 5.51
C PHE A 282 -18.96 -27.85 6.33
N SER A 283 -19.67 -28.77 5.67
CA SER A 283 -20.12 -30.05 6.25
C SER A 283 -19.37 -31.21 5.59
N PRO A 284 -19.06 -32.34 6.28
CA PRO A 284 -18.12 -33.37 5.79
C PRO A 284 -18.59 -34.18 4.57
N THR A 285 -19.78 -33.90 4.03
CA THR A 285 -20.48 -34.77 3.07
C THR A 285 -20.76 -34.14 1.70
N ARG A 286 -20.22 -32.96 1.34
CA ARG A 286 -20.44 -32.35 0.01
C ARG A 286 -19.15 -32.11 -0.78
N ARG A 287 -19.14 -32.61 -2.03
CA ARG A 287 -18.03 -32.52 -2.99
C ARG A 287 -17.79 -31.09 -3.46
N LEU A 288 -16.53 -30.80 -3.78
CA LEU A 288 -15.91 -29.59 -4.35
C LEU A 288 -16.62 -28.88 -5.54
N GLU A 289 -17.73 -29.39 -6.06
CA GLU A 289 -18.36 -28.89 -7.30
C GLU A 289 -19.19 -27.60 -7.08
N GLU A 290 -19.71 -27.34 -5.87
CA GLU A 290 -20.54 -26.16 -5.57
C GLU A 290 -19.72 -24.86 -5.37
N CYS A 291 -18.45 -24.93 -4.94
CA CYS A 291 -17.58 -23.74 -4.85
C CYS A 291 -17.03 -23.30 -6.21
N TYR A 292 -16.84 -24.22 -7.14
CA TYR A 292 -16.38 -23.90 -8.50
C TYR A 292 -17.48 -23.20 -9.32
N THR A 293 -18.75 -23.44 -8.98
CA THR A 293 -19.91 -22.83 -9.65
C THR A 293 -20.07 -21.34 -9.32
N MET A 294 -19.71 -20.89 -8.10
CA MET A 294 -19.73 -19.46 -7.76
C MET A 294 -18.66 -18.65 -8.53
N VAL A 295 -17.50 -19.24 -8.80
CA VAL A 295 -16.39 -18.58 -9.54
C VAL A 295 -16.65 -18.57 -11.06
N THR A 296 -17.37 -19.56 -11.59
CA THR A 296 -17.66 -19.67 -13.03
C THR A 296 -18.80 -18.75 -13.50
N TRP A 297 -19.71 -18.33 -12.63
CA TRP A 297 -20.73 -17.33 -12.96
C TRP A 297 -20.15 -15.97 -13.36
N LYS A 298 -18.99 -15.58 -12.82
CA LYS A 298 -18.30 -14.33 -13.16
C LYS A 298 -17.76 -14.30 -14.60
N ARG A 299 -17.53 -15.47 -15.24
CA ARG A 299 -17.02 -15.57 -16.62
C ARG A 299 -18.10 -15.59 -17.70
N LYS A 300 -19.36 -15.87 -17.37
CA LYS A 300 -20.44 -15.99 -18.37
C LYS A 300 -21.24 -14.70 -18.63
N LEU A 301 -21.10 -13.69 -17.78
CA LEU A 301 -21.77 -12.39 -17.92
C LEU A 301 -21.02 -11.37 -18.80
N PHE A 302 -19.81 -11.69 -19.26
CA PHE A 302 -18.97 -10.82 -20.09
C PHE A 302 -18.71 -11.38 -21.50
N VAL A 303 -19.68 -12.07 -22.12
CA VAL A 303 -19.69 -12.29 -23.58
C VAL A 303 -21.14 -12.34 -24.08
N SER A 304 -21.71 -11.19 -24.38
CA SER A 304 -22.87 -11.08 -25.28
C SER A 304 -23.08 -9.61 -25.66
N SER A 305 -22.65 -9.22 -26.86
CA SER A 305 -23.35 -8.31 -27.79
C SER A 305 -22.41 -7.76 -28.88
N ALA A 306 -22.41 -8.38 -30.06
CA ALA A 306 -22.45 -7.72 -31.38
C ALA A 306 -22.45 -8.75 -32.54
N PRO A 307 -23.15 -8.52 -33.68
CA PRO A 307 -23.45 -9.52 -34.71
C PRO A 307 -22.48 -9.48 -35.94
N PRO A 308 -22.56 -10.46 -36.88
CA PRO A 308 -21.56 -10.76 -37.94
C PRO A 308 -21.90 -10.00 -39.27
N PRO A 309 -21.11 -9.98 -40.39
CA PRO A 309 -20.59 -11.19 -41.10
C PRO A 309 -19.30 -11.11 -41.97
N SER A 310 -18.94 -12.30 -42.47
CA SER A 310 -18.29 -12.67 -43.77
C SER A 310 -16.78 -12.51 -44.02
N SER A 311 -16.15 -13.65 -44.29
CA SER A 311 -14.87 -13.90 -45.01
C SER A 311 -15.10 -13.93 -46.55
N PRO A 312 -14.09 -14.12 -47.47
CA PRO A 312 -12.71 -14.59 -47.30
C PRO A 312 -11.58 -13.87 -48.12
N CYS A 313 -10.32 -14.31 -47.88
CA CYS A 313 -9.00 -14.01 -48.52
C CYS A 313 -8.93 -14.22 -50.07
N PRO A 314 -7.75 -14.19 -50.79
CA PRO A 314 -6.33 -13.89 -50.47
C PRO A 314 -5.53 -13.06 -51.56
N LEU A 315 -4.22 -12.85 -51.33
CA LEU A 315 -3.06 -12.85 -52.28
C LEU A 315 -2.15 -11.57 -52.33
N SER A 316 -0.84 -11.82 -52.21
CA SER A 316 0.33 -10.96 -52.48
C SER A 316 0.73 -10.99 -53.99
N PRO A 317 1.91 -10.52 -54.49
CA PRO A 317 3.00 -9.63 -53.97
C PRO A 317 3.47 -8.55 -55.01
N SER A 318 4.65 -7.93 -54.78
CA SER A 318 5.53 -7.13 -55.70
C SER A 318 5.13 -5.65 -55.91
N THR A 319 5.99 -4.63 -56.05
CA THR A 319 7.35 -4.53 -56.62
C THR A 319 7.99 -3.17 -56.22
N LEU A 320 9.32 -3.14 -55.99
CA LEU A 320 10.22 -1.97 -56.11
C LEU A 320 10.25 -1.49 -57.59
N PRO A 321 10.76 -0.28 -58.00
CA PRO A 321 12.11 0.20 -57.67
C PRO A 321 12.41 1.73 -57.70
N SER A 322 13.61 2.07 -57.19
CA SER A 322 14.61 3.06 -57.64
C SER A 322 14.19 4.44 -58.22
N LEU A 323 14.87 5.52 -57.77
CA LEU A 323 15.85 6.29 -58.57
C LEU A 323 16.37 7.52 -57.80
N LEU A 324 17.69 7.60 -57.61
CA LEU A 324 18.49 8.82 -57.47
C LEU A 324 18.64 9.48 -58.87
N PRO A 325 18.95 10.79 -58.99
CA PRO A 325 20.36 11.19 -59.03
C PRO A 325 20.74 12.53 -58.35
N SER A 326 21.93 12.49 -57.78
CA SER A 326 23.01 13.50 -57.69
C SER A 326 22.90 14.84 -58.42
N LEU A 327 23.34 15.92 -57.74
CA LEU A 327 24.21 16.94 -58.32
C LEU A 327 25.15 17.53 -57.25
N LYS A 328 26.46 17.40 -57.50
CA LYS A 328 27.57 18.00 -56.75
C LYS A 328 27.91 19.35 -57.38
N PHE A 329 28.26 20.34 -56.57
CA PHE A 329 29.21 21.40 -56.97
C PHE A 329 30.10 21.74 -55.76
N ASN A 330 31.39 22.01 -56.05
CA ASN A 330 32.52 21.86 -55.14
C ASN A 330 33.38 23.14 -55.14
N MET A 331 33.99 23.46 -53.99
CA MET A 331 35.25 24.22 -53.77
C MET A 331 35.27 25.73 -54.08
N LYS A 332 35.99 26.62 -53.37
CA LYS A 332 37.03 26.61 -52.30
C LYS A 332 37.23 28.09 -51.84
N TRP A 333 37.75 28.35 -50.63
CA TRP A 333 39.10 28.92 -50.35
C TRP A 333 39.23 29.54 -48.93
N SER A 334 40.40 29.28 -48.33
CA SER A 334 41.16 30.08 -47.35
C SER A 334 40.82 30.03 -45.85
N ALA A 335 41.89 29.90 -45.05
CA ALA A 335 41.92 29.71 -43.61
C ALA A 335 42.65 30.86 -42.88
N LEU A 336 42.51 30.88 -41.53
CA LEU A 336 43.40 31.46 -40.48
C LEU A 336 43.33 33.01 -40.32
N VAL A 337 43.33 33.68 -39.14
CA VAL A 337 43.54 33.40 -37.69
C VAL A 337 43.02 34.61 -36.88
N ALA A 338 42.41 34.41 -35.71
CA ALA A 338 42.45 35.32 -34.53
C ALA A 338 41.79 34.61 -33.32
N THR A 339 42.52 34.19 -32.28
CA THR A 339 42.79 34.88 -31.00
C THR A 339 42.00 34.35 -29.81
N ALA A 340 42.74 34.23 -28.69
CA ALA A 340 42.34 34.38 -27.29
C ALA A 340 41.65 33.20 -26.57
N VAL A 341 42.37 32.73 -25.56
CA VAL A 341 41.96 31.76 -24.53
C VAL A 341 41.02 32.43 -23.53
N ALA A 342 39.86 31.84 -23.32
CA ALA A 342 39.00 31.97 -22.13
C ALA A 342 38.55 30.55 -21.74
N PRO A 343 38.28 30.28 -20.45
CA PRO A 343 38.15 28.91 -19.94
C PRO A 343 36.91 28.27 -20.56
N LEU A 344 37.11 27.18 -21.29
CA LEU A 344 36.03 26.34 -21.78
C LEU A 344 35.34 25.70 -20.57
N VAL A 345 34.16 26.23 -20.23
CA VAL A 345 33.05 25.37 -19.79
C VAL A 345 33.05 24.21 -20.78
N ALA A 346 33.27 22.99 -20.28
CA ALA A 346 33.14 21.79 -21.09
C ALA A 346 31.66 21.69 -21.50
N LEU A 347 31.34 22.32 -22.63
CA LEU A 347 30.12 22.06 -23.36
C LEU A 347 30.13 20.57 -23.63
N ALA A 348 29.15 19.86 -23.06
CA ALA A 348 28.79 18.53 -23.51
C ALA A 348 28.69 18.61 -25.04
N GLN A 349 29.57 17.88 -25.73
CA GLN A 349 29.57 17.87 -27.18
C GLN A 349 28.30 17.17 -27.65
N ASP A 350 27.51 17.84 -28.49
CA ASP A 350 26.37 17.24 -29.17
C ASP A 350 26.81 15.95 -29.90
N ILE A 351 26.04 14.89 -29.71
CA ILE A 351 26.29 13.58 -30.29
C ILE A 351 26.20 13.69 -31.82
N VAL A 352 27.17 13.12 -32.51
CA VAL A 352 27.05 12.80 -33.93
C VAL A 352 26.14 11.57 -34.05
N TYR A 353 24.86 11.76 -34.37
CA TYR A 353 23.94 10.66 -34.67
C TYR A 353 24.47 9.86 -35.88
N ASP A 354 24.98 8.65 -35.64
CA ASP A 354 25.40 7.73 -36.67
C ASP A 354 24.24 6.78 -37.08
N ALA A 355 24.48 5.92 -38.08
CA ALA A 355 23.49 4.94 -38.53
C ALA A 355 23.11 3.87 -37.48
N ILE A 356 23.79 3.82 -36.33
CA ILE A 356 23.62 2.83 -35.25
C ILE A 356 22.70 3.37 -34.14
N HIS A 357 22.65 4.68 -33.92
CA HIS A 357 21.83 5.35 -32.87
C HIS A 357 20.52 5.98 -33.41
N ASN A 358 19.98 5.42 -34.50
CA ASN A 358 19.10 6.11 -35.45
C ASN A 358 17.58 6.08 -35.13
N ALA A 359 17.16 6.01 -33.86
CA ALA A 359 15.73 5.91 -33.53
C ALA A 359 15.19 7.09 -32.70
N THR A 360 15.79 7.39 -31.55
CA THR A 360 15.39 8.45 -30.60
C THR A 360 16.59 8.87 -29.73
N SER A 361 16.48 10.00 -29.02
CA SER A 361 17.35 10.28 -27.86
C SER A 361 17.26 9.13 -26.84
N ILE A 362 18.27 8.97 -25.98
CA ILE A 362 18.23 8.04 -24.85
C ILE A 362 17.20 8.47 -23.78
N GLN A 363 16.64 9.67 -23.92
CA GLN A 363 15.58 10.18 -23.06
C GLN A 363 14.41 9.21 -22.92
N GLY A 364 13.90 9.09 -21.69
CA GLY A 364 12.75 8.28 -21.34
C GLY A 364 13.05 7.26 -20.26
N THR A 365 12.01 6.57 -19.81
CA THR A 365 12.09 5.45 -18.86
C THR A 365 12.11 4.13 -19.61
N TRP A 366 13.16 3.35 -19.41
CA TRP A 366 13.45 2.07 -20.06
C TRP A 366 13.35 0.94 -19.05
N SER A 367 12.74 -0.19 -19.43
CA SER A 367 12.56 -1.35 -18.55
C SER A 367 12.91 -2.66 -19.26
N SER A 368 13.59 -3.58 -18.56
CA SER A 368 13.97 -4.90 -19.07
C SER A 368 12.81 -5.93 -19.12
N GLY A 369 11.60 -5.56 -18.69
CA GLY A 369 10.39 -6.38 -18.82
C GLY A 369 9.71 -6.24 -20.19
N SER A 370 8.68 -7.05 -20.49
CA SER A 370 7.76 -6.70 -21.58
C SER A 370 7.07 -5.39 -21.19
N GLN A 371 6.85 -4.44 -22.11
CA GLN A 371 6.39 -3.06 -21.83
C GLN A 371 5.30 -2.86 -20.75
N HIS A 372 4.47 -3.89 -20.48
CA HIS A 372 3.39 -3.89 -19.50
C HIS A 372 3.78 -4.48 -18.13
N VAL A 373 4.86 -5.27 -18.05
CA VAL A 373 5.33 -5.92 -16.84
C VAL A 373 6.36 -5.02 -16.17
N ARG A 374 5.89 -4.30 -15.14
CA ARG A 374 6.70 -3.45 -14.26
C ARG A 374 7.10 -4.14 -12.95
N THR A 375 6.80 -5.43 -12.81
CA THR A 375 7.01 -6.21 -11.58
C THR A 375 7.78 -7.50 -11.87
N GLY A 376 8.74 -7.86 -11.00
CA GLY A 376 9.63 -9.01 -11.18
C GLY A 376 11.12 -8.61 -11.18
N PRO A 377 12.06 -9.50 -11.57
CA PRO A 377 13.47 -9.19 -11.78
C PRO A 377 13.61 -8.24 -12.97
N VAL A 378 13.43 -6.96 -12.70
CA VAL A 378 13.37 -5.88 -13.69
C VAL A 378 14.45 -4.87 -13.36
N SER A 379 15.14 -4.42 -14.41
CA SER A 379 16.03 -3.26 -14.38
C SER A 379 15.31 -2.11 -15.04
N ILE A 380 15.17 -0.98 -14.34
CA ILE A 380 14.54 0.24 -14.85
C ILE A 380 15.60 1.34 -14.86
N PHE A 381 15.72 2.03 -15.98
CA PHE A 381 16.61 3.19 -16.14
C PHE A 381 15.83 4.36 -16.74
N SER A 382 15.86 5.52 -16.10
CA SER A 382 15.27 6.76 -16.61
C SER A 382 16.36 7.76 -16.95
N HIS A 383 16.29 8.39 -18.13
CA HIS A 383 17.24 9.42 -18.57
C HIS A 383 16.50 10.68 -19.02
N THR A 384 17.04 11.85 -18.68
CA THR A 384 16.57 13.17 -19.13
C THR A 384 17.55 13.81 -20.10
N ASN A 385 17.07 14.67 -21.00
CA ASN A 385 17.97 15.42 -21.90
C ASN A 385 18.94 16.35 -21.14
N ASP A 386 18.59 16.76 -19.92
CA ASP A 386 19.43 17.64 -19.09
C ASP A 386 20.62 16.91 -18.43
N GLY A 387 20.83 15.63 -18.74
CA GLY A 387 21.97 14.84 -18.25
C GLY A 387 21.76 14.17 -16.89
N PHE A 388 20.52 14.05 -16.41
CA PHE A 388 20.19 13.30 -15.19
C PHE A 388 19.68 11.90 -15.49
N TRP A 389 20.05 10.96 -14.62
CA TRP A 389 19.64 9.56 -14.72
C TRP A 389 19.14 9.03 -13.37
N GLU A 390 18.31 8.00 -13.43
CA GLU A 390 17.82 7.23 -12.29
C GLU A 390 17.80 5.74 -12.66
N GLN A 391 18.14 4.88 -11.71
CA GLN A 391 18.12 3.43 -11.85
C GLN A 391 17.42 2.80 -10.64
N ALA A 392 16.55 1.84 -10.95
CA ALA A 392 15.98 0.91 -9.99
C ALA A 392 16.23 -0.52 -10.49
N LEU A 393 17.02 -1.28 -9.74
CA LEU A 393 17.39 -2.64 -10.07
C LEU A 393 16.88 -3.60 -9.00
N TYR A 394 16.08 -4.59 -9.41
CA TYR A 394 15.68 -5.70 -8.54
C TYR A 394 16.36 -6.99 -8.97
N ARG A 395 17.13 -7.58 -8.06
CA ARG A 395 17.83 -8.86 -8.25
C ARG A 395 17.45 -9.83 -7.14
N PHE A 396 17.33 -11.10 -7.48
CA PHE A 396 17.18 -12.17 -6.50
C PHE A 396 18.36 -13.14 -6.60
N GLU A 397 18.79 -13.69 -5.47
CA GLU A 397 19.76 -14.77 -5.41
C GLU A 397 19.08 -15.99 -4.78
N GLY A 398 18.90 -17.03 -5.59
CA GLY A 398 18.39 -18.30 -5.12
C GLY A 398 19.44 -19.07 -4.32
N ASN A 399 19.00 -19.80 -3.30
CA ASN A 399 19.84 -20.75 -2.57
C ASN A 399 19.33 -22.17 -2.86
N ALA A 400 20.11 -22.94 -3.63
CA ALA A 400 19.71 -24.28 -4.06
C ALA A 400 19.65 -25.29 -2.90
N SER A 401 20.50 -25.11 -1.88
CA SER A 401 20.53 -25.99 -0.70
C SER A 401 19.38 -25.69 0.27
N TYR A 402 18.96 -24.43 0.36
CA TYR A 402 17.87 -23.99 1.23
C TYR A 402 16.89 -23.09 0.46
N PRO A 403 15.87 -23.68 -0.21
CA PRO A 403 14.93 -22.94 -1.05
C PRO A 403 14.12 -21.87 -0.31
N GLN A 404 14.03 -21.94 1.02
CA GLN A 404 13.42 -20.92 1.88
C GLN A 404 14.31 -19.69 2.14
N CYS A 405 15.62 -19.78 1.86
CA CYS A 405 16.61 -18.74 2.11
C CYS A 405 16.94 -17.96 0.81
N ILE A 406 15.90 -17.43 0.17
CA ILE A 406 16.07 -16.62 -1.05
C ILE A 406 16.42 -15.20 -0.63
N LYS A 407 17.48 -14.64 -1.20
CA LYS A 407 17.88 -13.25 -0.97
C LYS A 407 17.29 -12.34 -2.04
N GLY A 408 16.60 -11.28 -1.62
CA GLY A 408 16.11 -10.21 -2.49
C GLY A 408 16.97 -8.96 -2.33
N ILE A 409 17.38 -8.35 -3.43
CA ILE A 409 18.23 -7.14 -3.46
C ILE A 409 17.53 -6.10 -4.31
N VAL A 410 17.23 -4.94 -3.73
CA VAL A 410 16.73 -3.74 -4.43
C VAL A 410 17.83 -2.69 -4.36
N ILE A 411 18.23 -2.17 -5.52
CA ILE A 411 19.19 -1.07 -5.63
C ILE A 411 18.47 0.12 -6.26
N PHE A 412 18.64 1.28 -5.66
CA PHE A 412 18.19 2.56 -6.19
C PHE A 412 19.37 3.54 -6.22
N GLN A 413 19.59 4.17 -7.37
CA GLN A 413 20.58 5.24 -7.54
C GLN A 413 20.07 6.28 -8.53
N HIS A 414 20.48 7.52 -8.33
CA HIS A 414 20.25 8.59 -9.29
C HIS A 414 21.35 9.63 -9.23
N GLY A 415 21.50 10.41 -10.29
CA GLY A 415 22.54 11.44 -10.39
C GLY A 415 22.69 11.96 -11.81
N THR A 416 23.94 12.15 -12.25
CA THR A 416 24.27 12.69 -13.58
C THR A 416 24.91 11.64 -14.46
N TYR A 417 24.58 11.66 -15.75
CA TYR A 417 25.18 10.79 -16.73
C TYR A 417 25.89 11.58 -17.83
N GLN A 418 26.93 10.98 -18.40
CA GLN A 418 27.68 11.55 -19.51
C GLN A 418 27.78 10.53 -20.63
N LEU A 419 27.45 10.98 -21.84
CA LEU A 419 27.62 10.22 -23.07
C LEU A 419 28.98 10.59 -23.64
N ASN A 420 29.88 9.61 -23.69
CA ASN A 420 31.25 9.82 -24.15
C ASN A 420 31.32 9.72 -25.67
N SER A 421 32.25 10.46 -26.29
CA SER A 421 32.46 10.48 -27.74
C SER A 421 32.86 9.13 -28.35
N ASN A 422 33.32 8.19 -27.52
CA ASN A 422 33.63 6.81 -27.89
C ASN A 422 32.39 5.88 -27.95
N GLY A 423 31.17 6.41 -27.71
CA GLY A 423 29.93 5.62 -27.68
C GLY A 423 29.65 4.90 -26.37
N SER A 424 30.43 5.17 -25.32
CA SER A 424 30.18 4.67 -23.95
C SER A 424 29.29 5.64 -23.16
N ILE A 425 28.68 5.15 -22.08
CA ILE A 425 27.92 5.95 -21.11
C ILE A 425 28.48 5.76 -19.72
N SER A 426 28.67 6.88 -19.01
CA SER A 426 29.15 6.91 -17.62
C SER A 426 28.05 7.47 -16.73
N LEU A 427 27.64 6.69 -15.72
CA LEU A 427 26.57 7.00 -14.78
C LEU A 427 27.19 7.33 -13.42
N THR A 428 27.12 8.60 -13.01
CA THR A 428 27.69 9.07 -11.74
C THR A 428 26.57 9.38 -10.75
N PRO A 429 26.40 8.58 -9.68
CA PRO A 429 25.36 8.82 -8.68
C PRO A 429 25.74 9.93 -7.71
N TRP A 430 24.74 10.53 -7.05
CA TRP A 430 24.98 11.31 -5.83
C TRP A 430 25.15 10.39 -4.63
N TRP A 431 26.25 10.58 -3.90
CA TRP A 431 26.65 9.67 -2.84
C TRP A 431 25.66 9.62 -1.65
N GLN A 432 24.90 10.70 -1.43
CA GLN A 432 23.94 10.82 -0.33
C GLN A 432 22.64 10.03 -0.55
N ASP A 433 22.27 9.78 -1.81
CA ASP A 433 20.90 9.35 -2.15
C ASP A 433 20.79 7.87 -2.48
N GLY A 434 21.85 7.27 -3.02
CA GLY A 434 21.82 5.86 -3.40
C GLY A 434 21.55 4.95 -2.20
N ARG A 435 20.66 3.97 -2.38
CA ARG A 435 20.26 3.00 -1.35
C ARG A 435 20.29 1.58 -1.91
N ILE A 436 20.76 0.65 -1.10
CA ILE A 436 20.60 -0.79 -1.35
C ILE A 436 19.84 -1.41 -0.18
N GLN A 437 18.77 -2.12 -0.50
CA GLN A 437 17.99 -2.91 0.44
C GLN A 437 18.24 -4.39 0.17
N VAL A 438 18.72 -5.11 1.17
CA VAL A 438 18.93 -6.56 1.13
C VAL A 438 17.95 -7.22 2.09
N GLN A 439 17.10 -8.09 1.55
CA GLN A 439 16.20 -8.94 2.32
C GLN A 439 16.71 -10.38 2.28
N ASP A 440 17.08 -10.91 3.45
CA ASP A 440 17.54 -12.29 3.61
C ASP A 440 16.79 -12.96 4.77
N PRO A 441 15.80 -13.84 4.50
CA PRO A 441 15.02 -14.50 5.54
C PRO A 441 15.84 -15.35 6.52
N CYS A 442 17.05 -15.77 6.14
CA CYS A 442 17.89 -16.67 6.93
C CYS A 442 19.10 -15.97 7.57
N ALA A 443 19.30 -14.67 7.29
CA ALA A 443 20.29 -13.86 7.98
C ALA A 443 19.79 -13.45 9.39
N PRO A 444 20.70 -13.15 10.34
CA PRO A 444 20.36 -12.65 11.66
C PRO A 444 19.52 -11.36 11.63
N VAL A 445 19.71 -10.54 10.58
CA VAL A 445 18.91 -9.35 10.30
C VAL A 445 18.27 -9.55 8.94
N SER A 446 16.94 -9.64 8.91
CA SER A 446 16.20 -10.08 7.73
C SER A 446 16.00 -9.01 6.65
N ASN A 447 16.19 -7.74 6.99
CA ASN A 447 16.03 -6.61 6.09
C ASN A 447 17.00 -5.50 6.50
N ILE A 448 17.93 -5.15 5.61
CA ILE A 448 18.97 -4.14 5.84
C ILE A 448 18.91 -3.13 4.70
N ILE A 449 18.87 -1.84 5.03
CA ILE A 449 18.98 -0.73 4.07
C ILE A 449 20.27 0.02 4.36
N THR A 450 21.13 0.17 3.35
CA THR A 450 22.43 0.86 3.47
C THR A 450 22.65 1.84 2.33
N LEU A 451 23.59 2.76 2.52
CA LEU A 451 24.06 3.69 1.48
C LEU A 451 24.74 2.91 0.35
N TYR A 452 24.45 3.29 -0.89
CA TYR A 452 25.01 2.64 -2.07
C TYR A 452 25.47 3.67 -3.10
N ASN A 453 26.80 3.81 -3.23
CA ASN A 453 27.43 4.76 -4.13
C ASN A 453 28.40 4.00 -5.04
N GLN A 454 27.94 3.70 -6.24
CA GLN A 454 28.71 2.99 -7.27
C GLN A 454 28.48 3.68 -8.60
N THR A 455 29.57 4.17 -9.20
CA THR A 455 29.57 4.67 -10.57
C THR A 455 29.47 3.49 -11.53
N GLU A 456 28.52 3.53 -12.46
CA GLU A 456 28.40 2.51 -13.52
C GLU A 456 29.03 3.03 -14.82
N TYR A 457 29.81 2.17 -15.47
CA TYR A 457 30.39 2.45 -16.78
C TYR A 457 29.94 1.36 -17.76
N MET A 458 29.35 1.79 -18.86
CA MET A 458 28.87 0.91 -19.91
C MET A 458 29.63 1.23 -21.19
N VAL A 459 30.34 0.23 -21.73
CA VAL A 459 31.27 0.40 -22.86
C VAL A 459 30.54 0.86 -24.12
N GLN A 460 29.29 0.43 -24.27
CA GLN A 460 28.48 0.75 -25.43
C GLN A 460 27.00 0.82 -25.06
N TRP A 461 26.27 1.69 -25.75
CA TRP A 461 24.81 1.71 -25.77
C TRP A 461 24.32 1.83 -27.21
N ARG A 462 23.15 1.28 -27.52
CA ARG A 462 22.51 1.35 -28.85
C ARG A 462 21.00 1.34 -28.72
N ILE A 463 20.29 2.09 -29.57
CA ILE A 463 18.83 2.05 -29.63
C ILE A 463 18.41 1.48 -30.98
N PHE A 464 17.70 0.36 -30.95
CA PHE A 464 17.14 -0.28 -32.13
C PHE A 464 15.63 -0.07 -32.20
N ARG A 465 15.07 -0.11 -33.40
CA ARG A 465 13.61 -0.11 -33.59
C ARG A 465 13.11 -1.53 -33.79
N ASP A 466 12.41 -2.07 -32.80
CA ASP A 466 11.73 -3.35 -32.88
C ASP A 466 10.38 -3.15 -33.63
N PRO A 467 10.07 -3.95 -34.67
CA PRO A 467 8.81 -3.83 -35.40
C PRO A 467 7.56 -4.07 -34.54
N THR A 468 7.69 -4.82 -33.44
CA THR A 468 6.57 -5.22 -32.57
C THR A 468 6.46 -4.35 -31.33
N TYR A 469 7.60 -4.01 -30.72
CA TYR A 469 7.66 -3.33 -29.42
C TYR A 469 8.30 -1.93 -29.48
N GLY A 470 8.48 -1.35 -30.67
CA GLY A 470 8.99 0.02 -30.80
C GLY A 470 10.47 0.17 -30.38
N PRO A 471 10.88 1.33 -29.84
CA PRO A 471 12.29 1.58 -29.51
C PRO A 471 12.79 0.68 -28.37
N LYS A 472 13.98 0.11 -28.58
CA LYS A 472 14.61 -0.89 -27.72
C LYS A 472 16.05 -0.49 -27.42
N LEU A 473 16.36 -0.24 -26.16
CA LEU A 473 17.68 0.15 -25.67
C LEU A 473 18.50 -1.10 -25.30
N HIS A 474 19.70 -1.20 -25.86
CA HIS A 474 20.71 -2.20 -25.50
C HIS A 474 21.87 -1.48 -24.82
N LEU A 475 22.18 -1.90 -23.60
CA LEU A 475 23.34 -1.45 -22.84
C LEU A 475 24.33 -2.60 -22.74
N PHE A 476 25.62 -2.30 -22.78
CA PHE A 476 26.71 -3.28 -22.64
C PHE A 476 27.52 -2.95 -21.39
N GLN A 477 27.73 -3.95 -20.54
CA GLN A 477 28.52 -3.83 -19.31
C GLN A 477 29.99 -3.48 -19.63
N TYR A 478 30.77 -3.21 -18.59
CA TYR A 478 32.19 -2.86 -18.70
C TYR A 478 33.05 -3.95 -19.37
N ASP A 479 32.61 -5.21 -19.31
CA ASP A 479 33.26 -6.38 -19.94
C ASP A 479 32.78 -6.65 -21.37
N GLY A 480 31.85 -5.83 -21.89
CA GLY A 480 31.23 -6.01 -23.20
C GLY A 480 30.05 -6.98 -23.21
N ALA A 481 29.67 -7.58 -22.08
CA ALA A 481 28.48 -8.43 -22.01
C ALA A 481 27.20 -7.57 -22.17
N PRO A 482 26.24 -7.99 -23.01
CA PRO A 482 24.99 -7.26 -23.16
C PRO A 482 24.14 -7.39 -21.89
N LEU A 483 23.59 -6.27 -21.41
CA LEU A 483 22.51 -6.27 -20.43
C LEU A 483 21.20 -6.76 -21.09
N ALA A 484 20.25 -7.15 -20.24
CA ALA A 484 18.92 -7.49 -20.71
C ALA A 484 18.34 -6.33 -21.54
N PRO A 485 17.78 -6.60 -22.73
CA PRO A 485 17.27 -5.54 -23.58
C PRO A 485 16.13 -4.81 -22.89
N MET A 486 16.11 -3.49 -23.02
CA MET A 486 15.10 -2.64 -22.38
C MET A 486 14.19 -2.01 -23.42
N PHE A 487 12.92 -1.85 -23.06
CA PHE A 487 11.91 -1.22 -23.90
C PHE A 487 11.49 0.11 -23.29
N LEU A 488 11.16 1.08 -24.14
CA LEU A 488 10.66 2.38 -23.69
C LEU A 488 9.27 2.21 -23.06
N VAL A 489 9.11 2.70 -21.83
CA VAL A 489 7.89 2.61 -21.03
C VAL A 489 7.20 3.97 -20.91
N ALA A 490 7.97 5.06 -20.81
CA ALA A 490 7.45 6.42 -20.67
C ALA A 490 8.39 7.45 -21.32
N ASP A 491 7.79 8.43 -21.98
CA ASP A 491 8.43 9.64 -22.52
C ASP A 491 7.41 10.80 -22.35
N PRO A 492 7.63 11.81 -21.49
CA PRO A 492 8.87 12.10 -20.73
C PRO A 492 9.20 11.05 -19.64
N PRO A 493 10.46 11.00 -19.17
CA PRO A 493 10.89 10.03 -18.16
C PRO A 493 10.16 10.22 -16.83
N ASN A 494 9.76 9.12 -16.20
CA ASN A 494 9.26 9.09 -14.83
C ASN A 494 10.45 8.89 -13.88
N MET A 495 10.85 9.96 -13.19
CA MET A 495 11.96 9.95 -12.23
C MET A 495 11.71 10.92 -11.07
N LEU A 496 12.43 10.74 -9.97
CA LEU A 496 12.44 11.66 -8.84
C LEU A 496 13.05 13.02 -9.24
N PRO A 497 12.85 14.08 -8.44
CA PRO A 497 13.42 15.40 -8.71
C PRO A 497 14.94 15.33 -8.98
N THR A 498 15.42 16.05 -9.98
CA THR A 498 16.83 16.12 -10.42
C THR A 498 17.71 16.94 -9.47
N ARG A 499 17.56 16.71 -8.16
CA ARG A 499 18.33 17.31 -7.07
C ARG A 499 18.62 16.25 -6.02
N VAL A 500 19.60 16.53 -5.16
CA VAL A 500 19.88 15.67 -4.00
C VAL A 500 18.63 15.59 -3.12
N LEU A 501 18.19 14.37 -2.80
CA LEU A 501 16.98 14.09 -2.03
C LEU A 501 17.24 14.08 -0.52
N ALA A 502 18.45 13.68 -0.11
CA ALA A 502 18.89 13.77 1.26
C ALA A 502 19.00 15.24 1.69
N VAL A 503 18.08 15.67 2.55
CA VAL A 503 18.15 16.98 3.22
C VAL A 503 19.40 17.00 4.10
N ASN A 504 20.28 17.98 3.88
CA ASN A 504 21.32 18.30 4.85
C ASN A 504 20.63 18.68 6.16
N LEU A 505 20.78 17.86 7.21
CA LEU A 505 20.28 18.14 8.57
C LEU A 505 20.92 19.40 9.21
N THR A 506 21.71 20.18 8.48
CA THR A 506 22.37 21.41 8.93
C THR A 506 21.68 22.68 8.47
N GLU A 507 20.67 22.62 7.60
CA GLU A 507 19.86 23.79 7.22
C GLU A 507 18.43 23.63 7.76
N VAL A 508 18.31 23.65 9.10
CA VAL A 508 17.08 24.12 9.71
C VAL A 508 17.01 25.62 9.41
N VAL A 509 16.17 25.98 8.46
CA VAL A 509 15.76 27.36 8.23
C VAL A 509 15.14 27.87 9.54
N GLU A 510 15.84 28.77 10.24
CA GLU A 510 15.21 29.57 11.29
C GLU A 510 14.12 30.43 10.65
N ASP A 511 12.88 30.22 11.08
CA ASP A 511 11.71 31.00 10.69
C ASP A 511 11.79 32.39 11.38
N PRO A 512 11.92 33.50 10.64
CA PRO A 512 12.16 34.82 11.24
C PRO A 512 10.86 35.51 11.71
N SER A 513 9.80 34.76 12.01
CA SER A 513 8.48 35.32 12.33
C SER A 513 7.97 35.08 13.75
N SER A 514 8.85 34.76 14.70
CA SER A 514 8.51 34.75 16.14
C SER A 514 9.26 35.81 16.94
N THR A 515 8.73 37.04 16.91
CA THR A 515 8.88 38.03 17.98
C THR A 515 7.53 38.65 18.28
#